data_AF-A0A2M7LKA3-F1
#
_entry.id   AF-A0A2M7LKA3-F1
#
_cell.length_a   1.000
_cell.length_b   1.000
_cell.length_c   1.000
_cell.angle_alpha   90.00
_cell.angle_beta   90.00
_cell.angle_gamma   90.00
#
_symmetry.space_group_name_H-M   'P 1'
#
loop_
_entity.id
_entity.type
_entity.pdbx_description
1 polymer ?
#
loop_
_entity_poly.entity_id
_entity_poly.type
_entity_poly.pdbx_seq_one_letter_code
_entity_poly.pdbx_strand_id
1 'polypeptide(L)'
;MKAEIEESFLWALSGGVIGARLYHVIDYWGRYYQYNLMKIWAVWEGGLGIWGAVTGAVIGVLLFSLFKKKSVRPILEAFALGAPIAQAIGRLGNWVNGELYGKNGEPLFAYEALLNLSLFMILLILRKKKAYSGKLLGIYLIGYGVIRILLEGLRPYEIIWRINGVPTAMIFGVISIIVGVLLSRRRS
;
A
#
# COMPACT_ATOMS: atom_id res chain seq x y z
N MET A 1 -17.23 -1.74 -15.96
CA MET A 1 -16.67 -1.44 -14.64
C MET A 1 -16.32 -2.68 -13.83
N LYS A 2 -17.26 -3.55 -13.42
CA LYS A 2 -16.93 -4.75 -12.61
C LYS A 2 -15.87 -5.66 -13.26
N ALA A 3 -16.11 -6.10 -14.50
CA ALA A 3 -15.17 -6.94 -15.24
C ALA A 3 -13.81 -6.26 -15.47
N GLU A 4 -13.78 -4.93 -15.65
CA GLU A 4 -12.54 -4.17 -15.82
C GLU A 4 -11.71 -4.16 -14.54
N ILE A 5 -12.38 -4.03 -13.38
CA ILE A 5 -11.73 -4.10 -12.07
C ILE A 5 -11.16 -5.51 -11.83
N GLU A 6 -11.94 -6.55 -12.11
CA GLU A 6 -11.53 -7.95 -11.96
C GLU A 6 -10.35 -8.30 -12.88
N GLU A 7 -10.37 -7.88 -14.14
CA GLU A 7 -9.24 -8.10 -15.06
C GLU A 7 -8.01 -7.30 -14.60
N SER A 8 -8.19 -6.03 -14.21
CA SER A 8 -7.09 -5.19 -13.71
C SER A 8 -6.47 -5.73 -12.41
N PHE A 9 -7.20 -6.50 -11.61
CA PHE A 9 -6.70 -7.14 -10.40
C PHE A 9 -5.56 -8.11 -10.70
N LEU A 10 -5.68 -8.92 -11.75
CA LEU A 10 -4.60 -9.84 -12.15
C LEU A 10 -3.35 -9.08 -12.59
N TRP A 11 -3.52 -7.96 -13.31
CA TRP A 11 -2.41 -7.09 -13.70
C TRP A 11 -1.75 -6.43 -12.49
N ALA A 12 -2.54 -5.92 -11.54
CA ALA A 12 -2.05 -5.31 -10.31
C ALA A 12 -1.30 -6.34 -9.44
N LEU A 13 -1.86 -7.54 -9.28
CA LEU A 13 -1.27 -8.62 -8.51
C LEU A 13 0.06 -9.08 -9.14
N SER A 14 0.06 -9.33 -10.46
CA SER A 14 1.24 -9.79 -11.18
C SER A 14 2.34 -8.74 -11.15
N GLY A 15 1.99 -7.48 -11.46
CA GLY A 15 2.91 -6.35 -11.37
C GLY A 15 3.45 -6.17 -9.95
N GLY A 16 2.59 -6.34 -8.93
CA GLY A 16 2.99 -6.25 -7.53
C GLY A 16 3.98 -7.33 -7.11
N VAL A 17 3.73 -8.59 -7.43
CA VAL A 17 4.65 -9.69 -7.09
C VAL A 17 6.00 -9.51 -7.80
N ILE A 18 5.99 -9.20 -9.10
CA ILE A 18 7.19 -8.95 -9.89
C ILE A 18 7.95 -7.74 -9.34
N GLY A 19 7.26 -6.63 -9.10
CA GLY A 19 7.84 -5.41 -8.55
C GLY A 19 8.44 -5.62 -7.16
N ALA A 20 7.75 -6.36 -6.29
CA ALA A 20 8.22 -6.68 -4.95
C ALA A 20 9.53 -7.46 -4.99
N ARG A 21 9.64 -8.41 -5.92
CA ARG A 21 10.86 -9.19 -6.10
C ARG A 21 11.99 -8.36 -6.68
N LEU A 22 11.72 -7.60 -7.75
CA LEU A 22 12.73 -6.74 -8.38
C LEU A 22 13.32 -5.72 -7.41
N TYR A 23 12.46 -5.06 -6.62
CA TYR A 23 12.93 -4.11 -5.60
C TYR A 23 13.87 -4.78 -4.59
N HIS A 24 13.50 -5.95 -4.08
CA HIS A 24 14.34 -6.69 -3.13
C HIS A 24 15.67 -7.13 -3.76
N VAL A 25 15.65 -7.57 -5.02
CA VAL A 25 16.87 -7.96 -5.76
C VAL A 25 17.81 -6.77 -5.92
N ILE A 26 17.27 -5.58 -6.23
CA ILE A 26 18.06 -4.34 -6.35
C ILE A 26 18.66 -3.94 -5.00
N ASP A 27 17.86 -3.93 -3.94
CA ASP A 27 18.29 -3.48 -2.60
C ASP A 27 19.37 -4.40 -1.98
N TYR A 28 19.27 -5.71 -2.23
CA TYR A 28 20.21 -6.71 -1.70
C TYR A 28 21.24 -7.21 -2.73
N TRP A 29 21.38 -6.53 -3.87
CA TRP A 29 22.23 -6.98 -4.98
C TRP A 29 23.67 -7.28 -4.53
N GLY A 30 24.32 -6.28 -3.94
CA GLY A 30 25.72 -6.37 -3.50
C GLY A 30 25.95 -7.28 -2.29
N ARG A 31 24.89 -7.76 -1.61
CA ARG A 31 25.04 -8.64 -0.43
C ARG A 31 24.70 -10.09 -0.74
N TYR A 32 23.86 -10.34 -1.74
CA TYR A 32 23.23 -11.64 -1.91
C TYR A 32 23.23 -12.12 -3.37
N TYR A 33 22.64 -11.33 -4.28
CA TYR A 33 22.32 -11.81 -5.63
C TYR A 33 23.51 -11.82 -6.57
N GLN A 34 24.51 -10.95 -6.37
CA GLN A 34 25.71 -10.94 -7.21
C GLN A 34 26.52 -12.25 -7.14
N TYR A 35 26.36 -13.02 -6.06
CA TYR A 35 27.08 -14.28 -5.85
C TYR A 35 26.29 -15.51 -6.31
N ASN A 36 24.97 -15.39 -6.51
CA ASN A 36 24.13 -16.49 -6.99
C ASN A 36 22.86 -15.96 -7.68
N LEU A 37 22.91 -15.87 -9.01
CA LEU A 37 21.82 -15.36 -9.83
C LEU A 37 20.56 -16.23 -9.79
N MET A 38 20.69 -17.53 -9.52
CA MET A 38 19.52 -18.43 -9.45
C MET A 38 18.60 -18.07 -8.30
N LYS A 39 19.14 -17.45 -7.24
CA LYS A 39 18.34 -16.99 -6.12
C LYS A 39 17.36 -15.89 -6.49
N ILE A 40 17.54 -15.17 -7.61
CA ILE A 40 16.55 -14.19 -8.09
C ILE A 40 15.16 -14.83 -8.24
N TRP A 41 15.10 -16.08 -8.67
CA TRP A 41 13.84 -16.81 -8.91
C TRP A 41 13.27 -17.49 -7.66
N ALA A 42 14.07 -17.65 -6.61
CA ALA A 42 13.70 -18.34 -5.38
C ALA A 42 12.80 -17.47 -4.48
N VAL A 43 11.59 -17.15 -4.95
CA VAL A 43 10.60 -16.34 -4.23
C VAL A 43 10.05 -17.04 -2.97
N TRP A 44 10.16 -18.37 -2.91
CA TRP A 44 9.78 -19.18 -1.74
C TRP A 44 10.78 -19.04 -0.57
N GLU A 45 11.99 -18.53 -0.80
CA GLU A 45 12.94 -18.19 0.27
C GLU A 45 12.59 -16.83 0.94
N GLY A 46 11.48 -16.21 0.56
CA GLY A 46 11.11 -14.86 0.98
C GLY A 46 11.77 -13.78 0.10
N GLY A 47 11.98 -12.59 0.66
CA GLY A 47 12.62 -11.48 -0.05
C GLY A 47 11.69 -10.77 -1.04
N LEU A 48 10.59 -10.24 -0.52
CA LEU A 48 9.63 -9.41 -1.25
C LEU A 48 9.55 -8.03 -0.58
N GLY A 49 9.88 -6.98 -1.33
CA GLY A 49 9.86 -5.62 -0.82
C GLY A 49 8.52 -4.94 -1.03
N ILE A 50 7.95 -4.34 0.02
CA ILE A 50 6.65 -3.67 -0.05
C ILE A 50 6.63 -2.47 -1.01
N TRP A 51 7.73 -1.71 -1.08
CA TRP A 51 7.86 -0.57 -2.00
C TRP A 51 7.79 -1.02 -3.46
N GLY A 52 8.43 -2.14 -3.78
CA GLY A 52 8.32 -2.80 -5.06
C GLY A 52 6.92 -3.32 -5.33
N ALA A 53 6.26 -3.90 -4.33
CA ALA A 53 4.89 -4.42 -4.46
C ALA A 53 3.90 -3.32 -4.84
N VAL A 54 3.91 -2.21 -4.11
CA VAL A 54 3.01 -1.08 -4.35
C VAL A 54 3.29 -0.45 -5.70
N THR A 55 4.56 -0.19 -6.02
CA THR A 55 4.95 0.46 -7.28
C THR A 55 4.61 -0.44 -8.49
N GLY A 56 4.95 -1.73 -8.39
CA GLY A 56 4.65 -2.71 -9.43
C GLY A 56 3.15 -2.89 -9.66
N ALA A 57 2.33 -2.89 -8.60
CA ALA A 57 0.88 -2.97 -8.73
C ALA A 57 0.30 -1.73 -9.44
N VAL A 58 0.78 -0.52 -9.11
CA VAL A 58 0.37 0.71 -9.79
C VAL A 58 0.76 0.67 -11.27
N ILE A 59 1.99 0.25 -11.59
CA ILE A 59 2.45 0.08 -12.98
C ILE A 59 1.56 -0.95 -13.71
N GLY A 60 1.22 -2.07 -13.08
CA GLY A 60 0.32 -3.07 -13.65
C GLY A 60 -1.05 -2.49 -14.02
N VAL A 61 -1.65 -1.69 -13.12
CA VAL A 61 -2.92 -0.99 -13.40
C VAL A 61 -2.77 0.05 -14.52
N LEU A 62 -1.65 0.77 -14.57
CA LEU A 62 -1.38 1.74 -15.65
C LEU A 62 -1.25 1.03 -17.00
N LEU A 63 -0.49 -0.06 -17.08
CA LEU A 63 -0.34 -0.87 -18.28
C LEU A 63 -1.68 -1.44 -18.73
N PHE A 64 -2.47 -2.02 -17.82
CA PHE A 64 -3.84 -2.46 -18.11
C PHE A 64 -4.67 -1.33 -18.72
N SER A 65 -4.65 -0.15 -18.09
CA SER A 65 -5.42 1.02 -18.54
C SER A 65 -4.98 1.48 -19.92
N LEU A 66 -3.67 1.45 -20.21
CA LEU A 66 -3.09 1.78 -21.51
C LEU A 66 -3.50 0.78 -22.59
N PHE A 67 -3.34 -0.53 -22.35
CA PHE A 67 -3.65 -1.57 -23.34
C PHE A 67 -5.14 -1.71 -23.62
N LYS A 68 -5.98 -1.56 -22.59
CA LYS A 68 -7.43 -1.68 -22.71
C LYS A 68 -8.13 -0.34 -23.02
N LYS A 69 -7.36 0.75 -23.13
CA LYS A 69 -7.86 2.13 -23.36
C LYS A 69 -8.95 2.52 -22.34
N LYS A 70 -8.74 2.17 -21.07
CA LYS A 70 -9.67 2.44 -19.97
C LYS A 70 -9.18 3.57 -19.09
N SER A 71 -10.13 4.25 -18.44
CA SER A 71 -9.80 5.28 -17.46
C SER A 71 -9.20 4.63 -16.21
N VAL A 72 -8.03 5.11 -15.81
CA VAL A 72 -7.30 4.61 -14.63
C VAL A 72 -8.00 4.98 -13.31
N ARG A 73 -8.70 6.12 -13.27
CA ARG A 73 -9.22 6.68 -12.01
C ARG A 73 -10.27 5.80 -11.34
N PRO A 74 -11.33 5.33 -12.05
CA PRO A 74 -12.32 4.40 -11.49
C PRO A 74 -11.69 3.13 -10.92
N ILE A 75 -10.67 2.61 -11.59
CA ILE A 75 -9.96 1.40 -11.20
C ILE A 75 -9.20 1.65 -9.89
N LEU A 76 -8.37 2.69 -9.84
CA LEU A 76 -7.64 3.06 -8.61
C LEU A 76 -8.57 3.38 -7.44
N GLU A 77 -9.74 3.98 -7.68
CA GLU A 77 -10.74 4.19 -6.63
C GLU A 77 -11.32 2.89 -6.09
N ALA A 78 -11.56 1.90 -6.96
CA ALA A 78 -12.01 0.58 -6.54
C ALA A 78 -10.94 -0.13 -5.68
N PHE A 79 -9.66 -0.05 -6.09
CA PHE A 79 -8.56 -0.56 -5.28
C PHE A 79 -8.41 0.18 -3.94
N ALA A 80 -8.53 1.51 -3.95
CA ALA A 80 -8.48 2.31 -2.73
C ALA A 80 -9.60 1.97 -1.74
N LEU A 81 -10.78 1.57 -2.23
CA LEU A 81 -11.85 1.06 -1.38
C LEU A 81 -11.47 -0.28 -0.72
N GLY A 82 -10.80 -1.17 -1.44
CA GLY A 82 -10.38 -2.48 -0.91
C GLY A 82 -9.07 -2.46 -0.11
N ALA A 83 -8.23 -1.44 -0.29
CA ALA A 83 -6.90 -1.39 0.29
C ALA A 83 -6.88 -1.42 1.83
N PRO A 84 -7.72 -0.67 2.57
CA PRO A 84 -7.67 -0.70 4.03
C PRO A 84 -8.04 -2.07 4.61
N ILE A 85 -9.01 -2.77 4.03
CA ILE A 85 -9.34 -4.13 4.52
C ILE A 85 -8.23 -5.12 4.21
N ALA A 86 -7.60 -5.04 3.03
CA ALA A 86 -6.41 -5.85 2.74
C ALA A 86 -5.26 -5.56 3.71
N GLN A 87 -5.04 -4.29 4.06
CA GLN A 87 -4.05 -3.88 5.05
C GLN A 87 -4.36 -4.41 6.45
N ALA A 88 -5.63 -4.34 6.88
CA ALA A 88 -6.07 -4.89 8.16
C ALA A 88 -5.88 -6.41 8.22
N ILE A 89 -6.22 -7.14 7.16
CA ILE A 89 -5.96 -8.58 7.06
C ILE A 89 -4.47 -8.87 7.11
N GLY A 90 -3.64 -8.08 6.42
CA GLY A 90 -2.18 -8.20 6.47
C GLY A 90 -1.61 -8.09 7.89
N ARG A 91 -2.26 -7.33 8.78
CA ARG A 91 -1.86 -7.22 10.19
C ARG A 91 -2.11 -8.48 11.01
N LEU A 92 -2.99 -9.37 10.57
CA LEU A 92 -3.12 -10.70 11.19
C LEU A 92 -1.85 -11.53 10.98
N GLY A 93 -1.16 -11.36 9.85
CA GLY A 93 0.16 -11.95 9.64
C GLY A 93 1.17 -11.46 10.66
N ASN A 94 1.15 -10.17 11.01
CA ASN A 94 2.05 -9.63 12.02
C ASN A 94 1.76 -10.21 13.42
N TRP A 95 0.48 -10.42 13.76
CA TRP A 95 0.10 -11.08 15.00
C TRP A 95 0.64 -12.51 15.08
N VAL A 96 0.43 -13.30 14.02
CA VAL A 96 0.91 -14.69 13.93
C VAL A 96 2.43 -14.76 13.99
N ASN A 97 3.13 -13.82 13.35
CA ASN A 97 4.58 -13.76 13.33
C ASN A 97 5.19 -13.18 14.63
N GLY A 98 4.36 -12.67 15.56
CA GLY A 98 4.86 -12.00 16.75
C GLY A 98 5.67 -10.73 16.45
N GLU A 99 5.34 -10.01 15.36
CA GLU A 99 6.02 -8.80 14.94
C GLU A 99 5.10 -7.56 15.06
N LEU A 100 5.68 -6.37 14.84
CA LEU A 100 4.97 -5.09 14.83
C LEU A 100 4.36 -4.69 16.20
N TYR A 101 5.21 -4.69 17.21
CA TYR A 101 4.93 -4.11 18.53
C TYR A 101 5.53 -2.71 18.68
N GLY A 102 4.90 -1.90 19.54
CA GLY A 102 5.31 -0.54 19.86
C GLY A 102 6.51 -0.50 20.79
N LYS A 103 7.04 0.71 20.98
CA LYS A 103 8.19 0.97 21.86
C LYS A 103 7.95 0.53 23.31
N ASN A 104 6.71 0.49 23.79
CA ASN A 104 6.38 0.01 25.13
C ASN A 104 5.65 -1.34 25.10
N GLY A 105 5.77 -2.09 24.00
CA GLY A 105 5.12 -3.39 23.83
C GLY A 105 3.64 -3.32 23.43
N GLU A 106 3.13 -2.15 23.05
CA GLU A 106 1.75 -2.02 22.59
C GLU A 106 1.54 -2.82 21.29
N PRO A 107 0.39 -3.48 21.09
CA PRO A 107 0.11 -4.27 19.89
C PRO A 107 -0.21 -3.35 18.70
N LEU A 108 0.81 -2.72 18.11
CA LEU A 108 0.67 -1.79 16.98
C LEU A 108 -0.01 -2.42 15.77
N PHE A 109 0.20 -3.72 15.53
CA PHE A 109 -0.53 -4.45 14.49
C PHE A 109 -2.05 -4.33 14.67
N ALA A 110 -2.55 -4.41 15.92
CA ALA A 110 -3.98 -4.34 16.22
C ALA A 110 -4.50 -2.91 16.05
N TYR A 111 -3.74 -1.90 16.49
CA TYR A 111 -4.10 -0.50 16.28
C TYR A 111 -4.15 -0.16 14.78
N GLU A 112 -3.17 -0.62 14.00
CA GLU A 112 -3.19 -0.49 12.54
C GLU A 112 -4.40 -1.21 11.92
N ALA A 113 -4.71 -2.43 12.35
CA ALA A 113 -5.84 -3.18 11.83
C ALA A 113 -7.17 -2.46 12.09
N LEU A 114 -7.40 -2.01 13.32
CA LEU A 114 -8.64 -1.33 13.71
C LEU A 114 -8.82 0.01 13.00
N LEU A 115 -7.76 0.81 12.86
CA LEU A 115 -7.83 2.07 12.13
C LEU A 115 -8.07 1.85 10.63
N ASN A 116 -7.46 0.83 10.03
CA ASN A 116 -7.71 0.49 8.63
C ASN A 116 -9.13 -0.08 8.41
N LEU A 117 -9.67 -0.85 9.35
CA LEU A 117 -11.09 -1.28 9.30
C LEU A 117 -12.03 -0.08 9.44
N SER A 118 -11.71 0.87 10.33
CA SER A 118 -12.49 2.10 10.48
C SER A 118 -12.48 2.92 9.18
N LEU A 119 -11.31 3.06 8.55
CA LEU A 119 -11.17 3.71 7.25
C LEU A 119 -11.96 2.98 6.15
N PHE A 120 -11.91 1.65 6.12
CA PHE A 120 -12.72 0.83 5.22
C PHE A 120 -14.21 1.12 5.38
N MET A 121 -14.72 1.12 6.61
CA MET A 121 -16.12 1.40 6.91
C MET A 121 -16.53 2.81 6.47
N ILE A 122 -15.70 3.81 6.72
CA ILE A 122 -15.93 5.19 6.25
C ILE A 122 -16.02 5.22 4.71
N LEU A 123 -15.08 4.59 4.01
CA LEU A 123 -15.08 4.55 2.55
C LEU A 123 -16.31 3.78 2.02
N LEU A 124 -16.70 2.68 2.65
CA LEU A 124 -17.90 1.91 2.29
C LEU A 124 -19.19 2.73 2.42
N ILE A 125 -19.33 3.52 3.49
CA ILE A 125 -20.49 4.39 3.69
C ILE A 125 -20.51 5.51 2.63
N LEU A 126 -19.34 6.10 2.36
CA LEU A 126 -19.22 7.21 1.42
C LEU A 126 -19.30 6.78 -0.05
N ARG A 127 -19.05 5.50 -0.37
CA ARG A 127 -19.02 5.00 -1.76
C ARG A 127 -20.32 5.29 -2.51
N LYS A 128 -21.47 5.15 -1.84
CA LYS A 128 -22.79 5.35 -2.47
C LYS A 128 -22.99 6.79 -2.97
N LYS A 129 -22.31 7.77 -2.36
CA LYS A 129 -22.46 9.21 -2.68
C LYS A 129 -21.32 9.75 -3.55
N LYS A 130 -20.16 9.08 -3.60
CA LYS A 130 -18.91 9.66 -4.14
C LYS A 130 -18.16 8.76 -5.13
N ALA A 131 -18.68 7.57 -5.45
CA ALA A 131 -18.00 6.65 -6.37
C ALA A 131 -17.73 7.29 -7.75
N TYR A 132 -16.58 6.96 -8.33
CA TYR A 132 -16.17 7.29 -9.71
C TYR A 132 -15.84 8.75 -9.99
N SER A 133 -15.50 9.54 -8.97
CA SER A 133 -15.14 10.96 -9.08
C SER A 133 -13.67 11.28 -8.75
N GLY A 134 -12.86 10.28 -8.39
CA GLY A 134 -11.52 10.46 -7.81
C GLY A 134 -11.51 10.80 -6.31
N LYS A 135 -12.68 11.09 -5.73
CA LYS A 135 -12.83 11.51 -4.32
C LYS A 135 -12.62 10.37 -3.33
N LEU A 136 -12.98 9.13 -3.66
CA LEU A 136 -12.78 8.00 -2.75
C LEU A 136 -11.29 7.66 -2.61
N LEU A 137 -10.54 7.71 -3.71
CA LEU A 137 -9.08 7.60 -3.69
C LEU A 137 -8.47 8.71 -2.84
N GLY A 138 -8.96 9.95 -2.97
CA GLY A 138 -8.50 11.07 -2.16
C GLY A 138 -8.74 10.88 -0.65
N ILE A 139 -9.94 10.44 -0.27
CA ILE A 139 -10.30 10.15 1.13
C ILE A 139 -9.46 9.00 1.69
N TYR A 140 -9.22 7.95 0.90
CA TYR A 140 -8.34 6.85 1.30
C TYR A 140 -6.92 7.35 1.59
N LEU A 141 -6.33 8.14 0.69
CA LEU A 141 -4.97 8.65 0.87
C LEU A 141 -4.83 9.56 2.10
N ILE A 142 -5.83 10.41 2.35
CA ILE A 142 -5.89 11.24 3.56
C ILE A 142 -5.96 10.34 4.80
N GLY A 143 -6.93 9.42 4.85
CA GLY A 143 -7.14 8.54 6.00
C GLY A 143 -5.91 7.69 6.29
N TYR A 144 -5.34 7.07 5.26
CA TYR A 144 -4.13 6.27 5.39
C TYR A 144 -2.92 7.10 5.84
N GLY A 145 -2.75 8.31 5.30
CA GLY A 145 -1.68 9.20 5.72
C GLY A 145 -1.79 9.62 7.19
N VAL A 146 -3.02 9.88 7.67
CA VAL A 146 -3.28 10.15 9.10
C VAL A 146 -2.93 8.94 9.95
N ILE A 147 -3.36 7.74 9.56
CA ILE A 147 -3.02 6.49 10.28
C ILE A 147 -1.51 6.33 10.39
N ARG A 148 -0.77 6.58 9.29
CA ARG A 148 0.68 6.51 9.28
C ARG A 148 1.30 7.49 10.26
N ILE A 149 0.90 8.76 10.23
CA ILE A 149 1.46 9.77 11.14
C ILE A 149 1.19 9.43 12.60
N LEU A 150 -0.04 9.01 12.94
CA LEU A 150 -0.43 8.71 14.32
C LEU A 150 0.37 7.54 14.91
N LEU A 151 0.54 6.45 14.14
CA LEU A 151 1.14 5.23 14.67
C LEU A 151 2.65 5.19 14.56
N GLU A 152 3.24 5.98 13.65
CA GLU A 152 4.69 6.00 13.47
C GLU A 152 5.43 6.54 14.71
N GLY A 153 4.79 7.42 15.50
CA GLY A 153 5.35 7.91 16.77
C GLY A 153 5.41 6.86 17.90
N LEU A 154 4.70 5.74 17.75
CA LEU A 154 4.67 4.64 18.71
C LEU A 154 5.65 3.52 18.36
N ARG A 155 6.23 3.54 17.16
CA ARG A 155 7.15 2.49 16.71
C ARG A 155 8.55 2.60 17.35
N PRO A 156 9.23 1.48 17.59
CA PRO A 156 10.63 1.48 18.05
C PRO A 156 11.56 2.18 17.06
N TYR A 157 12.54 2.94 17.57
CA TYR A 157 13.41 3.76 16.73
C TYR A 157 14.26 2.95 15.73
N GLU A 158 14.69 1.75 16.14
CA GLU A 158 15.68 0.92 15.44
C GLU A 158 15.16 0.22 14.18
N ILE A 159 13.84 0.03 14.08
CA ILE A 159 13.20 -0.79 13.03
C ILE A 159 12.74 0.09 11.85
N ILE A 160 12.77 1.42 12.01
CA ILE A 160 12.15 2.36 11.08
C ILE A 160 13.20 2.91 10.11
N TRP A 161 12.88 2.83 8.82
CA TRP A 161 13.60 3.60 7.81
C TRP A 161 13.37 5.09 7.99
N ARG A 162 14.45 5.85 8.17
CA ARG A 162 14.43 7.31 8.40
C ARG A 162 15.19 8.05 7.31
N ILE A 163 14.68 9.20 6.90
CA ILE A 163 15.37 10.16 6.04
C ILE A 163 15.59 11.41 6.87
N ASN A 164 16.85 11.80 7.08
CA ASN A 164 17.23 12.95 7.93
C ASN A 164 16.59 12.92 9.33
N GLY A 165 16.54 11.74 9.96
CA GLY A 165 15.97 11.55 11.30
C GLY A 165 14.44 11.42 11.33
N VAL A 166 13.73 11.71 10.24
CA VAL A 166 12.27 11.60 10.15
C VAL A 166 11.86 10.22 9.63
N PRO A 167 10.92 9.52 10.29
CA PRO A 167 10.34 8.29 9.76
C PRO A 167 9.80 8.46 8.33
N THR A 168 10.24 7.60 7.42
CA THR A 168 9.81 7.62 6.02
C THR A 168 8.29 7.56 5.89
N ALA A 169 7.63 6.73 6.70
CA ALA A 169 6.18 6.61 6.71
C ALA A 169 5.44 7.91 7.06
N MET A 170 6.01 8.79 7.89
CA MET A 170 5.44 10.13 8.13
C MET A 170 5.54 11.01 6.89
N ILE A 171 6.68 11.00 6.20
CA ILE A 171 6.89 11.77 4.96
C ILE A 171 5.87 11.33 3.90
N PHE A 172 5.75 10.03 3.66
CA PHE A 172 4.77 9.48 2.73
C PHE A 172 3.33 9.72 3.20
N GLY A 173 3.07 9.73 4.51
CA GLY A 173 1.78 10.08 5.08
C GLY A 173 1.36 11.51 4.75
N VAL A 174 2.27 12.48 4.94
CA VAL A 174 2.04 13.89 4.58
C VAL A 174 1.80 14.05 3.08
N ILE A 175 2.64 13.43 2.25
CA ILE A 175 2.46 13.44 0.78
C ILE A 175 1.09 12.87 0.40
N SER A 176 0.71 11.74 1.01
CA SER A 176 -0.59 11.10 0.77
C SER A 176 -1.75 12.01 1.14
N ILE A 177 -1.66 12.72 2.27
CA ILE A 177 -2.68 13.71 2.69
C ILE A 177 -2.79 14.84 1.66
N ILE A 178 -1.66 15.44 1.24
CA ILE A 178 -1.66 16.53 0.26
C ILE A 178 -2.30 16.09 -1.05
N VAL A 179 -1.82 14.97 -1.62
CA VAL A 179 -2.37 14.41 -2.87
C VAL A 179 -3.84 14.07 -2.70
N GLY A 180 -4.22 13.48 -1.57
CA GLY A 180 -5.59 13.10 -1.28
C GLY A 180 -6.54 14.29 -1.18
N VAL A 181 -6.10 15.41 -0.60
CA VAL A 181 -6.87 16.67 -0.58
C VAL A 181 -7.05 17.22 -1.99
N LEU A 182 -6.00 17.23 -2.81
CA LEU A 182 -6.08 17.70 -4.20
C LEU A 182 -7.07 16.85 -5.03
N LEU A 183 -7.03 15.52 -4.87
CA LEU A 183 -7.95 14.62 -5.55
C LEU A 183 -9.39 14.78 -5.06
N SER A 184 -9.59 15.00 -3.76
CA SER A 184 -10.92 15.19 -3.16
C SER A 184 -11.58 16.51 -3.57
N ARG A 185 -10.77 17.53 -3.91
CA ARG A 185 -11.23 18.87 -4.33
C ARG A 185 -11.53 18.98 -5.82
N ARG A 186 -11.10 18.02 -6.66
CA ARG A 186 -11.45 18.04 -8.08
C ARG A 186 -12.98 17.98 -8.25
N ARG A 187 -13.55 19.00 -8.88
CA ARG A 187 -14.94 18.97 -9.35
C ARG A 187 -14.99 17.99 -10.54
N SER A 188 -15.89 17.02 -10.45
CA SER A 188 -16.26 16.10 -11.52
C SER A 188 -17.11 16.82 -12.55
#